data_AF-A0A023BTU3-F1
#
_entry.id   AF-A0A023BTU3-F1
#
_cell.length_a   1.000
_cell.length_b   1.000
_cell.length_c   1.000
_cell.angle_alpha   90.00
_cell.angle_beta   90.00
_cell.angle_gamma   90.00
#
_symmetry.space_group_name_H-M   'P 1'
#
loop_
_entity.id
_entity.type
_entity.pdbx_description
1 polymer ?
#
loop_
_entity_poly.entity_id
_entity_poly.type
_entity_poly.pdbx_seq_one_letter_code
_entity_poly.pdbx_strand_id
1 'polypeptide(L)'
;MIRLDELHIWKKLSSPYGNSELIPSLINELSKTLDKKIADELIWEYIYHQGSVYENTLATIPYLLKIIEESDNIEFNLDVIASLGVVLIDLDNISYIEQVFKENNLDEKEKNSIQITFIDAVEKFKSLVNHYVTNTKILDEESKRFYLIAFLVSIKRHKEAEIFKTFNINDEYIFVCPNCEEETFLWNEENVLNAYSRDPTTNKNQEKLRIVLNESNVSLKWLEKPIDIMNINSLRPLIQYFKGDINCHSCNKKHNVFTGIMNSI
;
A
#
# COMPACT_ATOMS: atom_id res chain seq x y z
N MET A 1 19.14 7.50 -14.14
CA MET A 1 19.00 8.09 -12.80
C MET A 1 19.75 9.42 -12.77
N ILE A 2 19.10 10.52 -12.42
CA ILE A 2 19.77 11.81 -12.15
C ILE A 2 20.76 11.61 -11.01
N ARG A 3 21.98 12.14 -11.09
CA ARG A 3 23.00 11.91 -10.05
C ARG A 3 22.72 12.74 -8.80
N LEU A 4 23.16 12.26 -7.64
CA LEU A 4 23.01 12.98 -6.35
C LEU A 4 23.79 14.31 -6.32
N ASP A 5 24.83 14.47 -7.14
CA ASP A 5 25.61 15.70 -7.25
C ASP A 5 25.00 16.73 -8.23
N GLU A 6 23.97 16.36 -9.00
CA GLU A 6 23.26 17.24 -9.93
C GLU A 6 22.21 18.11 -9.20
N LEU A 7 22.65 18.85 -8.17
CA LEU A 7 21.76 19.66 -7.30
C LEU A 7 20.88 20.66 -8.06
N HIS A 8 21.35 21.14 -9.22
CA HIS A 8 20.59 22.03 -10.08
C HIS A 8 19.32 21.37 -10.66
N ILE A 9 19.33 20.04 -10.83
CA ILE A 9 18.16 19.26 -11.26
C ILE A 9 17.25 19.00 -10.06
N TRP A 10 17.81 18.56 -8.92
CA TRP A 10 17.04 18.31 -7.69
C TRP A 10 16.26 19.54 -7.21
N LYS A 11 16.84 20.74 -7.36
CA LYS A 11 16.15 22.01 -7.05
C LYS A 11 14.92 22.31 -7.94
N LYS A 12 14.83 21.68 -9.12
CA LYS A 12 13.67 21.81 -10.02
C LYS A 12 12.54 20.86 -9.67
N LEU A 13 12.79 19.81 -8.89
CA LEU A 13 11.80 18.79 -8.53
C LEU A 13 10.93 19.30 -7.37
N SER A 14 9.61 19.22 -7.55
CA SER A 14 8.65 19.65 -6.54
C SER A 14 8.69 18.73 -5.33
N SER A 15 8.49 19.30 -4.15
CA SER A 15 8.31 18.57 -2.88
C SER A 15 7.17 19.19 -2.07
N PRO A 16 6.65 18.47 -1.05
CA PRO A 16 5.66 19.01 -0.11
C PRO A 16 6.09 20.32 0.55
N TYR A 17 7.40 20.54 0.72
CA TYR A 17 7.99 21.71 1.39
C TYR A 17 8.72 22.66 0.42
N GLY A 18 8.43 22.60 -0.88
CA GLY A 18 9.01 23.47 -1.89
C GLY A 18 9.90 22.70 -2.87
N ASN A 19 11.23 22.80 -2.71
CA ASN A 19 12.20 22.15 -3.60
C ASN A 19 12.79 20.87 -2.95
N SER A 20 13.52 20.09 -3.75
CA SER A 20 14.05 18.78 -3.33
C SER A 20 15.58 18.77 -3.09
N GLU A 21 16.20 19.91 -2.75
CA GLU A 21 17.66 20.02 -2.63
C GLU A 21 18.27 19.23 -1.46
N LEU A 22 17.47 18.90 -0.44
CA LEU A 22 17.90 18.14 0.74
C LEU A 22 17.89 16.62 0.51
N ILE A 23 17.12 16.14 -0.47
CA ILE A 23 16.97 14.70 -0.73
C ILE A 23 18.32 14.03 -1.02
N PRO A 24 19.21 14.59 -1.86
CA PRO A 24 20.52 13.96 -2.11
C PRO A 24 21.38 13.78 -0.86
N SER A 25 21.37 14.73 0.08
CA SER A 25 22.08 14.57 1.35
C SER A 25 21.46 13.48 2.22
N LEU A 26 20.13 13.43 2.31
CA LEU A 26 19.42 12.40 3.07
C LEU A 26 19.69 11.00 2.52
N ILE A 27 19.66 10.81 1.20
CA ILE A 27 20.02 9.54 0.55
C ILE A 27 21.47 9.14 0.86
N ASN A 28 22.41 10.10 0.80
CA ASN A 28 23.82 9.82 1.09
C ASN A 28 24.07 9.48 2.56
N GLU A 29 23.30 10.06 3.49
CA GLU A 29 23.37 9.73 4.90
C GLU A 29 22.74 8.36 5.15
N LEU A 30 21.53 8.14 4.64
CA LEU A 30 20.80 6.88 4.75
C LEU A 30 21.61 5.69 4.22
N SER A 31 22.30 5.84 3.09
CA SER A 31 23.14 4.76 2.52
C SER A 31 24.34 4.39 3.40
N LYS A 32 24.74 5.24 4.36
CA LYS A 32 25.85 4.98 5.29
C LYS A 32 25.36 4.49 6.65
N THR A 33 24.23 5.01 7.11
CA THR A 33 23.74 4.78 8.47
C THR A 33 22.67 3.70 8.54
N LEU A 34 21.91 3.51 7.46
CA LEU A 34 20.68 2.72 7.44
C LEU A 34 19.72 3.11 8.58
N ASP A 35 19.72 4.41 8.94
CA ASP A 35 18.89 4.92 10.02
C ASP A 35 17.43 5.00 9.59
N LYS A 36 16.57 4.26 10.30
CA LYS A 36 15.13 4.22 10.07
C LYS A 36 14.48 5.61 10.13
N LYS A 37 14.91 6.49 11.03
CA LYS A 37 14.33 7.84 11.13
C LYS A 37 14.57 8.66 9.87
N ILE A 38 15.74 8.52 9.27
CA ILE A 38 16.08 9.19 8.00
C ILE A 38 15.25 8.58 6.87
N ALA A 39 15.06 7.25 6.85
CA ALA A 39 14.18 6.62 5.87
C ALA A 39 12.73 7.11 6.02
N ASP A 40 12.20 7.14 7.24
CA ASP A 40 10.83 7.59 7.53
C ASP A 40 10.63 9.06 7.15
N GLU A 41 11.55 9.94 7.53
CA GLU A 41 11.51 11.36 7.13
C GLU A 41 11.56 11.50 5.60
N LEU A 42 12.50 10.81 4.94
CA LEU A 42 12.63 10.87 3.49
C LEU A 42 11.37 10.36 2.78
N ILE A 43 10.77 9.26 3.26
CA ILE A 43 9.60 8.63 2.64
C ILE A 43 8.33 9.43 2.90
N TRP A 44 8.00 9.69 4.16
CA TRP A 44 6.70 10.23 4.58
C TRP A 44 6.61 11.76 4.57
N GLU A 45 7.74 12.46 4.56
CA GLU A 45 7.76 13.93 4.56
C GLU A 45 8.19 14.48 3.20
N TYR A 46 9.22 13.92 2.56
CA TYR A 46 9.78 14.50 1.33
C TYR A 46 9.16 13.96 0.04
N ILE A 47 8.89 12.66 -0.05
CA ILE A 47 8.48 12.03 -1.32
C ILE A 47 7.04 11.51 -1.33
N TYR A 48 6.39 11.40 -0.18
CA TYR A 48 4.99 10.99 -0.11
C TYR A 48 4.32 11.63 1.10
N HIS A 49 3.48 12.63 0.86
CA HIS A 49 2.78 13.34 1.92
C HIS A 49 1.28 13.41 1.59
N GLN A 50 0.44 12.99 2.54
CA GLN A 50 -1.02 13.02 2.43
C GLN A 50 -1.57 12.39 1.13
N GLY A 51 -0.98 11.26 0.69
CA GLY A 51 -1.44 10.55 -0.50
C GLY A 51 -0.92 11.11 -1.83
N SER A 52 -0.11 12.18 -1.81
CA SER A 52 0.40 12.83 -3.02
C SER A 52 1.82 12.36 -3.36
N VAL A 53 2.09 12.27 -4.66
CA VAL A 53 3.39 11.95 -5.24
C VAL A 53 3.85 13.08 -6.16
N TYR A 54 5.17 13.21 -6.35
CA TYR A 54 5.80 14.30 -7.08
C TYR A 54 6.93 13.78 -7.98
N GLU A 55 7.55 14.64 -8.78
CA GLU A 55 8.70 14.25 -9.61
C GLU A 55 9.87 13.76 -8.74
N ASN A 56 9.98 14.29 -7.52
CA ASN A 56 10.99 13.87 -6.56
C ASN A 56 10.76 12.44 -6.06
N THR A 57 9.52 11.96 -6.01
CA THR A 57 9.16 10.59 -5.64
C THR A 57 9.78 9.62 -6.63
N LEU A 58 9.54 9.89 -7.92
CA LEU A 58 10.04 9.06 -9.01
C LEU A 58 11.56 9.10 -9.10
N ALA A 59 12.17 10.26 -8.81
CA ALA A 59 13.62 10.40 -8.79
C ALA A 59 14.31 9.71 -7.59
N THR A 60 13.62 9.61 -6.45
CA THR A 60 14.18 9.10 -5.19
C THR A 60 14.07 7.59 -5.05
N ILE A 61 12.95 7.00 -5.46
CA ILE A 61 12.70 5.55 -5.32
C ILE A 61 13.85 4.67 -5.88
N PRO A 62 14.43 4.93 -7.06
CA PRO A 62 15.55 4.15 -7.56
C PRO A 62 16.75 4.09 -6.60
N TYR A 63 17.00 5.16 -5.85
CA TYR A 63 18.06 5.21 -4.84
C TYR A 63 17.71 4.39 -3.61
N LEU A 64 16.47 4.46 -3.11
CA LEU A 64 16.02 3.66 -1.97
C LEU A 64 16.13 2.16 -2.27
N LEU A 65 15.73 1.74 -3.48
CA LEU A 65 15.88 0.35 -3.90
C LEU A 65 17.35 -0.07 -4.06
N LYS A 66 18.23 0.85 -4.46
CA LYS A 66 19.67 0.62 -4.52
C LYS A 66 20.29 0.48 -3.12
N ILE A 67 19.77 1.18 -2.11
CA ILE A 67 20.22 0.98 -0.73
C ILE A 67 19.79 -0.39 -0.22
N ILE A 68 18.54 -0.83 -0.50
CA ILE A 68 18.03 -2.16 -0.10
C ILE A 68 18.86 -3.30 -0.70
N GLU A 69 18.91 -3.39 -2.03
CA GLU A 69 20.20 -3.39 -2.71
C GLU A 69 21.45 -4.00 -2.10
N GLU A 70 22.24 -3.05 -1.63
CA GLU A 70 23.61 -3.14 -1.16
C GLU A 70 23.66 -3.38 0.36
N SER A 71 22.50 -3.45 1.01
CA SER A 71 22.35 -3.60 2.46
C SER A 71 22.07 -5.06 2.85
N ASP A 72 22.85 -5.57 3.80
CA ASP A 72 22.57 -6.85 4.47
C ASP A 72 21.63 -6.71 5.69
N ASN A 73 21.17 -5.49 6.01
CA ASN A 73 20.26 -5.25 7.13
C ASN A 73 18.82 -5.59 6.75
N ILE A 74 18.40 -6.82 7.08
CA ILE A 74 17.09 -7.37 6.73
C ILE A 74 15.95 -6.55 7.35
N GLU A 75 16.06 -6.12 8.61
CA GLU A 75 15.00 -5.35 9.28
C GLU A 75 14.78 -4.00 8.59
N PHE A 76 15.87 -3.27 8.32
CA PHE A 76 15.82 -2.02 7.55
C PHE A 76 15.21 -2.23 6.16
N ASN A 77 15.67 -3.28 5.45
CA ASN A 77 15.21 -3.58 4.10
C ASN A 77 13.71 -3.88 4.07
N LEU A 78 13.21 -4.67 5.02
CA LEU A 78 11.78 -4.98 5.14
C LEU A 78 10.94 -3.73 5.43
N ASP A 79 11.40 -2.87 6.34
CA ASP A 79 10.70 -1.63 6.70
C ASP A 79 10.60 -0.68 5.48
N VAL A 80 11.72 -0.45 4.77
CA VAL A 80 11.71 0.41 3.59
C VAL A 80 10.85 -0.19 2.47
N ILE A 81 10.91 -1.51 2.24
CA ILE A 81 10.05 -2.19 1.26
C ILE A 81 8.57 -2.00 1.61
N ALA A 82 8.19 -2.16 2.87
CA ALA A 82 6.82 -2.02 3.32
C ALA A 82 6.30 -0.58 3.10
N SER A 83 7.10 0.43 3.47
CA SER A 83 6.77 1.84 3.24
C SER A 83 6.67 2.17 1.75
N LEU A 84 7.61 1.70 0.92
CA LEU A 84 7.55 1.89 -0.53
C LEU A 84 6.33 1.21 -1.16
N GLY A 85 5.85 0.12 -0.60
CA GLY A 85 4.59 -0.50 -1.03
C GLY A 85 3.40 0.44 -0.97
N VAL A 86 3.32 1.29 0.05
CA VAL A 86 2.25 2.29 0.19
C VAL A 86 2.41 3.42 -0.84
N VAL A 87 3.65 3.90 -1.04
CA VAL A 87 3.95 4.97 -2.00
C VAL A 87 3.68 4.54 -3.43
N LEU A 88 3.97 3.27 -3.75
CA LEU A 88 3.90 2.72 -5.10
C LEU A 88 2.50 2.25 -5.53
N ILE A 89 1.47 2.41 -4.69
CA ILE A 89 0.08 2.14 -5.11
C ILE A 89 -0.23 2.99 -6.35
N ASP A 90 -0.68 2.35 -7.42
CA ASP A 90 -0.97 2.94 -8.74
C ASP A 90 0.21 3.58 -9.51
N LEU A 91 1.45 3.50 -8.98
CA LEU A 91 2.64 4.04 -9.65
C LEU A 91 3.24 3.13 -10.74
N ASP A 92 2.47 2.18 -11.27
CA ASP A 92 2.78 1.50 -12.54
C ASP A 92 1.84 1.91 -13.69
N ASN A 93 0.94 2.86 -13.43
CA ASN A 93 0.09 3.47 -14.44
C ASN A 93 0.81 4.62 -15.15
N ILE A 94 1.16 4.40 -16.42
CA ILE A 94 1.88 5.38 -17.25
C ILE A 94 1.15 6.72 -17.32
N SER A 95 -0.18 6.72 -17.44
CA SER A 95 -0.94 7.98 -17.53
C SER A 95 -0.85 8.78 -16.22
N TYR A 96 -0.79 8.11 -15.08
CA TYR A 96 -0.61 8.76 -13.79
C TYR A 96 0.81 9.31 -13.65
N ILE A 97 1.83 8.53 -14.03
CA ILE A 97 3.22 8.99 -14.10
C ILE A 97 3.36 10.23 -15.00
N GLU A 98 2.72 10.25 -16.17
CA GLU A 98 2.73 11.41 -17.06
C GLU A 98 2.11 12.66 -16.41
N GLN A 99 1.04 12.49 -15.62
CA GLN A 99 0.40 13.59 -14.90
C GLN A 99 1.32 14.22 -13.85
N VAL A 100 2.16 13.41 -13.18
CA VAL A 100 3.18 13.92 -12.23
C VAL A 100 4.11 14.94 -12.90
N PHE A 101 4.36 14.81 -14.21
CA PHE A 101 5.24 15.72 -14.95
C PHE A 101 4.52 16.86 -15.70
N LYS A 102 3.21 17.06 -15.50
CA LYS A 102 2.43 18.01 -16.31
C LYS A 102 2.78 19.48 -16.05
N GLU A 103 3.12 19.83 -14.80
CA GLU A 103 3.39 21.21 -14.38
C GLU A 103 4.74 21.31 -13.66
N ASN A 104 5.84 21.10 -14.38
CA ASN A 104 7.19 21.15 -13.82
C ASN A 104 8.17 22.02 -14.60
N ASN A 105 9.33 22.22 -13.98
CA ASN A 105 10.43 23.04 -14.49
C ASN A 105 11.54 22.21 -15.16
N LEU A 106 11.30 20.93 -15.44
CA LEU A 106 12.27 20.03 -16.04
C LEU A 106 12.24 20.15 -17.57
N ASP A 107 13.40 19.98 -18.19
CA ASP A 107 13.45 19.76 -19.63
C ASP A 107 13.03 18.33 -20.01
N GLU A 108 12.70 18.11 -21.28
CA GLU A 108 12.23 16.80 -21.75
C GLU A 108 13.27 15.68 -21.55
N LYS A 109 14.56 15.98 -21.55
CA LYS A 109 15.61 14.97 -21.33
C LYS A 109 15.65 14.56 -19.85
N GLU A 110 15.55 15.52 -18.94
CA GLU A 110 15.46 15.30 -17.50
C GLU A 110 14.23 14.46 -17.15
N LYS A 111 13.04 14.82 -17.67
CA LYS A 111 11.80 14.06 -17.48
C LYS A 111 11.93 12.62 -17.95
N ASN A 112 12.35 12.42 -19.20
CA ASN A 112 12.52 11.09 -19.77
C ASN A 112 13.51 10.24 -18.97
N SER A 113 14.61 10.85 -18.48
CA SER A 113 15.58 10.13 -17.66
C SER A 113 14.99 9.65 -16.34
N ILE A 114 14.21 10.48 -15.65
CA ILE A 114 13.56 10.12 -14.38
C ILE A 114 12.52 9.02 -14.64
N GLN A 115 11.65 9.20 -15.64
CA GLN A 115 10.58 8.23 -15.96
C GLN A 115 11.12 6.84 -16.30
N ILE A 116 12.10 6.74 -17.22
CA ILE A 116 12.69 5.45 -17.60
C ILE A 116 13.32 4.76 -16.39
N THR A 117 14.10 5.51 -15.60
CA THR A 117 14.75 4.97 -14.39
C THR A 117 13.71 4.50 -13.38
N PHE A 118 12.61 5.24 -13.23
CA PHE A 118 11.55 4.89 -12.30
C PHE A 118 10.79 3.62 -12.73
N ILE A 119 10.48 3.47 -14.03
CA ILE A 119 9.84 2.26 -14.55
C ILE A 119 10.71 1.03 -14.28
N ASP A 120 12.02 1.12 -14.53
CA ASP A 120 12.96 0.04 -14.19
C ASP A 120 13.00 -0.24 -12.68
N ALA A 121 12.90 0.81 -11.85
CA ALA A 121 12.83 0.69 -10.40
C ALA A 121 11.56 -0.02 -9.92
N VAL A 122 10.40 0.18 -10.57
CA VAL A 122 9.17 -0.55 -10.23
C VAL A 122 9.34 -2.06 -10.47
N GLU A 123 9.99 -2.47 -11.56
CA GLU A 123 10.28 -3.90 -11.80
C GLU A 123 11.26 -4.46 -10.77
N LYS A 124 12.26 -3.66 -10.39
CA LYS A 124 13.21 -4.00 -9.33
C LYS A 124 12.54 -4.17 -7.97
N PHE A 125 11.61 -3.28 -7.62
CA PHE A 125 10.81 -3.37 -6.40
C PHE A 125 10.06 -4.71 -6.32
N LYS A 126 9.45 -5.16 -7.42
CA LYS A 126 8.78 -6.47 -7.49
C LYS A 126 9.73 -7.63 -7.18
N SER A 127 10.95 -7.57 -7.70
CA SER A 127 11.98 -8.59 -7.41
C SER A 127 12.32 -8.60 -5.92
N LEU A 128 12.55 -7.44 -5.31
CA LEU A 128 12.90 -7.29 -3.89
C LEU A 128 11.77 -7.76 -2.97
N VAL A 129 10.52 -7.42 -3.25
CA VAL A 129 9.36 -7.89 -2.49
C VAL A 129 9.27 -9.42 -2.50
N ASN A 130 9.47 -10.05 -3.65
CA ASN A 130 9.47 -11.51 -3.73
C ASN A 130 10.68 -12.14 -3.04
N HIS A 131 11.85 -11.49 -3.11
CA HIS A 131 13.06 -11.96 -2.44
C HIS A 131 12.90 -11.99 -0.91
N TYR A 132 12.35 -10.93 -0.33
CA TYR A 132 12.25 -10.76 1.12
C TYR A 132 10.96 -11.32 1.74
N VAL A 133 10.01 -11.84 0.96
CA VAL A 133 8.70 -12.29 1.47
C VAL A 133 8.81 -13.31 2.61
N THR A 134 9.81 -14.20 2.58
CA THR A 134 10.00 -15.22 3.61
C THR A 134 10.66 -14.70 4.89
N ASN A 135 11.32 -13.54 4.81
CA ASN A 135 11.97 -12.85 5.93
C ASN A 135 10.95 -12.09 6.80
N THR A 136 9.74 -11.83 6.31
CA THR A 136 8.64 -11.15 7.03
C THR A 136 8.27 -11.77 8.38
N LYS A 137 8.72 -13.00 8.68
CA LYS A 137 8.50 -13.66 9.97
C LYS A 137 9.10 -12.91 11.16
N ILE A 138 10.10 -12.06 10.94
CA ILE A 138 10.73 -11.25 11.99
C ILE A 138 9.91 -10.00 12.33
N LEU A 139 9.00 -9.59 11.44
CA LEU A 139 8.16 -8.42 11.62
C LEU A 139 7.05 -8.69 12.63
N ASP A 140 6.58 -7.63 13.29
CA ASP A 140 5.34 -7.67 14.05
C ASP A 140 4.11 -7.77 13.13
N GLU A 141 2.92 -7.92 13.72
CA GLU A 141 1.68 -8.09 12.94
C GLU A 141 1.31 -6.86 12.12
N GLU A 142 1.66 -5.66 12.57
CA GLU A 142 1.37 -4.42 11.84
C GLU A 142 2.29 -4.31 10.61
N SER A 143 3.59 -4.44 10.79
CA SER A 143 4.58 -4.41 9.72
C SER A 143 4.34 -5.51 8.68
N LYS A 144 3.86 -6.71 9.07
CA LYS A 144 3.45 -7.73 8.10
C LYS A 144 2.27 -7.29 7.23
N ARG A 145 1.30 -6.55 7.77
CA ARG A 145 0.17 -6.03 6.98
C ARG A 145 0.62 -4.94 6.02
N PHE A 146 1.55 -4.07 6.43
CA PHE A 146 2.18 -3.13 5.50
C PHE A 146 2.98 -3.86 4.41
N TYR A 147 3.68 -4.93 4.75
CA TYR A 147 4.37 -5.75 3.75
C TYR A 147 3.40 -6.45 2.78
N LEU A 148 2.20 -6.85 3.24
CA LEU A 148 1.15 -7.35 2.37
C LEU A 148 0.76 -6.32 1.30
N ILE A 149 0.68 -5.03 1.64
CA ILE A 149 0.42 -3.95 0.66
C ILE A 149 1.52 -3.95 -0.42
N ALA A 150 2.80 -3.97 -0.02
CA ALA A 150 3.93 -4.06 -0.94
C ALA A 150 3.85 -5.30 -1.86
N PHE A 151 3.46 -6.45 -1.30
CA PHE A 151 3.21 -7.67 -2.07
C PHE A 151 2.10 -7.50 -3.10
N LEU A 152 0.96 -6.93 -2.71
CA LEU A 152 -0.19 -6.73 -3.61
C LEU A 152 0.14 -5.75 -4.75
N VAL A 153 0.83 -4.65 -4.44
CA VAL A 153 1.35 -3.73 -5.46
C VAL A 153 2.28 -4.45 -6.43
N SER A 154 3.17 -5.32 -5.92
CA SER A 154 4.12 -6.05 -6.78
C SER A 154 3.44 -6.97 -7.81
N ILE A 155 2.23 -7.46 -7.50
CA ILE A 155 1.42 -8.31 -8.39
C ILE A 155 0.26 -7.55 -9.05
N LYS A 156 0.30 -6.21 -9.07
CA LYS A 156 -0.68 -5.32 -9.71
C LYS A 156 -2.11 -5.45 -9.17
N ARG A 157 -2.25 -5.72 -7.87
CA ARG A 157 -3.54 -5.73 -7.15
C ARG A 157 -3.72 -4.44 -6.37
N HIS A 158 -3.68 -3.31 -7.07
CA HIS A 158 -3.64 -1.98 -6.45
C HIS A 158 -4.90 -1.64 -5.68
N LYS A 159 -6.07 -2.00 -6.22
CA LYS A 159 -7.33 -1.79 -5.50
C LYS A 159 -7.37 -2.58 -4.20
N GLU A 160 -6.94 -3.83 -4.23
CA GLU A 160 -6.86 -4.64 -3.00
C GLU A 160 -5.79 -4.11 -2.04
N ALA A 161 -4.66 -3.60 -2.55
CA ALA A 161 -3.65 -2.93 -1.74
C ALA A 161 -4.22 -1.69 -1.04
N GLU A 162 -5.05 -0.89 -1.73
CA GLU A 162 -5.73 0.27 -1.16
C GLU A 162 -6.70 -0.15 -0.05
N ILE A 163 -7.45 -1.24 -0.19
CA ILE A 163 -8.28 -1.79 0.90
C ILE A 163 -7.44 -2.04 2.16
N PHE A 164 -6.30 -2.73 2.04
CA PHE A 164 -5.48 -3.05 3.21
C PHE A 164 -4.71 -1.85 3.77
N LYS A 165 -4.50 -0.81 2.96
CA LYS A 165 -4.00 0.49 3.43
C LYS A 165 -5.07 1.28 4.19
N THR A 166 -6.29 1.36 3.66
CA THR A 166 -7.41 2.08 4.27
C THR A 166 -7.84 1.43 5.58
N PHE A 167 -7.94 0.10 5.62
CA PHE A 167 -8.35 -0.68 6.78
C PHE A 167 -7.15 -1.38 7.45
N ASN A 168 -6.08 -0.62 7.69
CA ASN A 168 -4.79 -1.16 8.17
C ASN A 168 -4.81 -1.67 9.61
N ILE A 169 -5.69 -1.17 10.48
CA ILE A 169 -5.85 -1.61 11.87
C ILE A 169 -6.60 -2.95 11.94
N ASN A 170 -7.37 -3.29 10.90
CA ASN A 170 -8.14 -4.54 10.81
C ASN A 170 -9.20 -4.66 11.92
N ASP A 171 -9.70 -3.54 12.41
CA ASP A 171 -10.81 -3.41 13.36
C ASP A 171 -12.16 -3.22 12.65
N GLU A 172 -12.19 -2.48 11.55
CA GLU A 172 -13.38 -2.26 10.75
C GLU A 172 -13.14 -2.32 9.24
N TYR A 173 -14.23 -2.58 8.52
CA TYR A 173 -14.34 -2.46 7.07
C TYR A 173 -15.70 -1.86 6.72
N ILE A 174 -15.77 -1.17 5.58
CA ILE A 174 -17.06 -0.72 5.03
C ILE A 174 -17.42 -1.60 3.84
N PHE A 175 -18.60 -2.20 3.89
CA PHE A 175 -19.21 -2.84 2.73
C PHE A 175 -20.16 -1.84 2.06
N VAL A 176 -19.97 -1.57 0.78
CA VAL A 176 -20.90 -0.77 -0.03
C VAL A 176 -21.65 -1.70 -0.98
N CYS A 177 -22.98 -1.69 -0.92
CA CYS A 177 -23.77 -2.58 -1.77
C CYS A 177 -23.58 -2.26 -3.26
N PRO A 178 -23.11 -3.20 -4.10
CA PRO A 178 -22.92 -2.95 -5.53
C PRO A 178 -24.21 -2.64 -6.32
N ASN A 179 -25.38 -2.79 -5.70
CA ASN A 179 -26.66 -2.56 -6.36
C ASN A 179 -27.33 -1.24 -5.97
N CYS A 180 -27.26 -0.84 -4.70
CA CYS A 180 -27.96 0.35 -4.21
C CYS A 180 -27.07 1.29 -3.40
N GLU A 181 -25.75 1.04 -3.37
CA GLU A 181 -24.73 1.89 -2.74
C GLU A 181 -24.88 2.09 -1.23
N GLU A 182 -25.84 1.41 -0.61
CA GLU A 182 -26.04 1.45 0.84
C GLU A 182 -24.90 0.76 1.58
N GLU A 183 -24.45 1.43 2.64
CA GLU A 183 -23.32 1.02 3.45
C GLU A 183 -23.72 -0.02 4.51
N THR A 184 -22.79 -0.89 4.83
CA THR A 184 -22.88 -1.85 5.93
C THR A 184 -21.54 -1.84 6.65
N PHE A 185 -21.57 -1.63 7.96
CA PHE A 185 -20.39 -1.57 8.81
C PHE A 185 -19.99 -2.99 9.17
N LEU A 186 -18.76 -3.38 8.85
CA LEU A 186 -18.19 -4.66 9.21
C LEU A 186 -17.17 -4.46 10.31
N TRP A 187 -17.37 -5.10 11.46
CA TRP A 187 -16.56 -4.91 12.66
C TRP A 187 -15.93 -6.23 13.10
N ASN A 188 -14.61 -6.22 13.29
CA ASN A 188 -13.85 -7.36 13.77
C ASN A 188 -13.91 -7.42 15.30
N GLU A 189 -14.78 -8.29 15.83
CA GLU A 189 -14.89 -8.55 17.26
C GLU A 189 -14.20 -9.88 17.55
N GLU A 190 -12.96 -9.82 18.07
CA GLU A 190 -12.20 -11.01 18.47
C GLU A 190 -12.03 -12.06 17.36
N ASN A 191 -11.69 -11.61 16.13
CA ASN A 191 -11.53 -12.43 14.93
C ASN A 191 -12.83 -12.92 14.29
N VAL A 192 -13.97 -12.37 14.70
CA VAL A 192 -15.28 -12.58 14.08
C VAL A 192 -15.70 -11.28 13.39
N LEU A 193 -15.85 -11.33 12.07
CA LEU A 193 -16.35 -10.19 11.31
C LEU A 193 -17.89 -10.13 11.43
N ASN A 194 -18.40 -9.15 12.16
CA ASN A 194 -19.82 -8.91 12.34
C ASN A 194 -20.28 -7.80 11.42
N ALA A 195 -21.51 -7.89 10.91
CA ALA A 195 -22.07 -6.88 10.01
C ALA A 195 -23.23 -6.13 10.66
N TYR A 196 -23.32 -4.83 10.41
CA TYR A 196 -24.26 -3.92 11.03
C TYR A 196 -24.82 -2.92 10.01
N SER A 197 -26.13 -2.65 10.07
CA SER A 197 -26.77 -1.69 9.15
C SER A 197 -26.48 -0.23 9.52
N ARG A 198 -26.04 0.03 10.76
CA ARG A 198 -25.60 1.33 11.25
C ARG A 198 -24.30 1.17 12.02
N ASP A 199 -23.57 2.25 12.22
CA ASP A 199 -22.34 2.25 13.00
C ASP A 199 -22.59 1.67 14.42
N PRO A 200 -21.93 0.56 14.79
CA PRO A 200 -22.13 -0.11 16.08
C PRO A 200 -21.57 0.67 17.27
N THR A 201 -20.65 1.61 17.07
CA THR A 201 -20.11 2.46 18.14
C THR A 201 -21.19 3.40 18.70
N THR A 202 -22.05 3.92 17.81
CA THR A 202 -23.17 4.81 18.12
C THR A 202 -24.49 4.05 18.33
N ASN A 203 -24.64 2.85 17.74
CA ASN A 203 -25.88 2.05 17.78
C ASN A 203 -25.64 0.64 18.37
N LYS A 204 -25.40 0.56 19.68
CA LYS A 204 -24.96 -0.67 20.36
C LYS A 204 -25.97 -1.83 20.43
N ASN A 205 -27.26 -1.54 20.30
CA ASN A 205 -28.34 -2.53 20.50
C ASN A 205 -28.99 -3.00 19.19
N GLN A 206 -28.32 -2.80 18.05
CA GLN A 206 -28.85 -3.22 16.76
C GLN A 206 -28.62 -4.73 16.52
N GLU A 207 -29.46 -5.33 15.68
CA GLU A 207 -29.27 -6.72 15.28
C GLU A 207 -28.09 -6.86 14.31
N LYS A 208 -27.30 -7.92 14.50
CA LYS A 208 -26.23 -8.30 13.59
C LYS A 208 -26.82 -8.83 12.29
N LEU A 209 -26.35 -8.31 11.17
CA LEU A 209 -26.63 -8.87 9.85
C LEU A 209 -25.85 -10.17 9.68
N ARG A 210 -26.48 -11.18 9.09
CA ARG A 210 -25.87 -12.51 8.92
C ARG A 210 -24.93 -12.52 7.70
N ILE A 211 -23.66 -12.81 7.95
CA ILE A 211 -22.72 -13.25 6.91
C ILE A 211 -22.84 -14.78 6.77
N VAL A 212 -23.14 -15.25 5.57
CA VAL A 212 -23.19 -16.67 5.24
C VAL A 212 -21.82 -17.08 4.73
N LEU A 213 -21.08 -17.86 5.53
CA LEU A 213 -19.77 -18.37 5.14
C LEU A 213 -19.88 -19.29 3.92
N ASN A 214 -18.88 -19.21 3.04
CA ASN A 214 -18.79 -20.05 1.84
C ASN A 214 -17.37 -20.62 1.71
N GLU A 215 -17.12 -21.72 2.41
CA GLU A 215 -15.80 -22.40 2.44
C GLU A 215 -15.38 -22.92 1.06
N SER A 216 -16.34 -23.19 0.17
CA SER A 216 -16.07 -23.63 -1.20
C SER A 216 -15.60 -22.52 -2.14
N ASN A 217 -15.69 -21.25 -1.70
CA ASN A 217 -15.29 -20.11 -2.51
C ASN A 217 -13.76 -19.99 -2.59
N VAL A 218 -13.22 -20.23 -3.77
CA VAL A 218 -11.78 -20.17 -4.05
C VAL A 218 -11.31 -18.80 -4.55
N SER A 219 -12.19 -17.79 -4.63
CA SER A 219 -11.90 -16.49 -5.24
C SER A 219 -10.75 -15.72 -4.58
N LEU A 220 -10.46 -15.99 -3.30
CA LEU A 220 -9.43 -15.31 -2.51
C LEU A 220 -8.16 -16.15 -2.27
N LYS A 221 -7.94 -17.23 -3.03
CA LYS A 221 -6.69 -18.02 -2.93
C LYS A 221 -5.41 -17.18 -3.12
N TRP A 222 -5.50 -16.12 -3.92
CA TRP A 222 -4.40 -15.18 -4.16
C TRP A 222 -4.01 -14.38 -2.90
N LEU A 223 -4.93 -14.24 -1.94
CA LEU A 223 -4.74 -13.54 -0.66
C LEU A 223 -4.37 -14.51 0.47
N GLU A 224 -4.95 -15.71 0.47
CA GLU A 224 -4.64 -16.76 1.46
C GLU A 224 -3.17 -17.14 1.45
N LYS A 225 -2.61 -17.37 0.25
CA LYS A 225 -1.22 -17.79 0.10
C LYS A 225 -0.22 -16.81 0.72
N PRO A 226 -0.24 -15.49 0.41
CA PRO A 226 0.68 -14.54 1.05
C PRO A 226 0.42 -14.39 2.56
N ILE A 227 -0.83 -14.39 3.02
CA ILE A 227 -1.14 -14.36 4.46
C ILE A 227 -0.49 -15.53 5.20
N ASP A 228 -0.52 -16.73 4.61
CA ASP A 228 0.10 -17.91 5.21
C ASP A 228 1.63 -17.86 5.14
N ILE A 229 2.21 -17.43 4.01
CA ILE A 229 3.66 -17.29 3.86
C ILE A 229 4.23 -16.27 4.86
N MET A 230 3.57 -15.12 5.01
CA MET A 230 3.98 -14.04 5.92
C MET A 230 3.55 -14.29 7.36
N ASN A 231 2.67 -15.27 7.58
CA ASN A 231 2.07 -15.60 8.87
C ASN A 231 1.35 -14.39 9.52
N ILE A 232 0.41 -13.79 8.78
CA ILE A 232 -0.43 -12.67 9.25
C ILE A 232 -1.63 -13.24 10.03
N ASN A 233 -1.49 -13.28 11.35
CA ASN A 233 -2.46 -13.93 12.22
C ASN A 233 -3.75 -13.12 12.34
N SER A 234 -3.67 -11.79 12.25
CA SER A 234 -4.84 -10.92 12.36
C SER A 234 -5.82 -11.06 11.18
N LEU A 235 -5.33 -11.38 9.97
CA LEU A 235 -6.16 -11.50 8.77
C LEU A 235 -6.63 -12.94 8.50
N ARG A 236 -5.83 -13.95 8.87
CA ARG A 236 -6.14 -15.37 8.64
C ARG A 236 -7.58 -15.77 9.04
N PRO A 237 -8.10 -15.44 10.24
CA PRO A 237 -9.46 -15.85 10.62
C PRO A 237 -10.56 -15.08 9.87
N LEU A 238 -10.25 -13.92 9.28
CA LEU A 238 -11.22 -13.09 8.58
C LEU A 238 -11.48 -13.53 7.14
N ILE A 239 -10.55 -14.29 6.54
CA ILE A 239 -10.67 -14.75 5.15
C ILE A 239 -11.98 -15.51 4.89
N GLN A 240 -12.44 -16.32 5.83
CA GLN A 240 -13.71 -17.05 5.68
C GLN A 240 -14.91 -16.11 5.52
N TYR A 241 -14.87 -14.94 6.18
CA TYR A 241 -15.92 -13.92 6.07
C TYR A 241 -15.81 -13.15 4.77
N PHE A 242 -14.60 -12.80 4.32
CA PHE A 242 -14.39 -12.17 3.00
C PHE A 242 -14.88 -13.07 1.85
N LYS A 243 -14.72 -14.38 1.99
CA LYS A 243 -15.28 -15.39 1.05
C LYS A 243 -16.79 -15.55 1.14
N GLY A 244 -17.39 -15.16 2.27
CA GLY A 244 -18.81 -15.28 2.54
C GLY A 244 -19.66 -14.30 1.74
N ASP A 245 -20.96 -14.40 1.97
CA ASP A 245 -21.97 -13.57 1.35
C ASP A 245 -22.81 -12.85 2.40
N ILE A 246 -23.30 -11.67 2.06
CA ILE A 246 -24.23 -10.89 2.88
C ILE A 246 -25.40 -10.41 2.01
N ASN A 247 -26.59 -10.35 2.60
CA ASN A 247 -27.73 -9.67 1.98
C ASN A 247 -27.72 -8.21 2.40
N CYS A 248 -27.76 -7.29 1.44
CA CYS A 248 -27.86 -5.86 1.72
C CYS A 248 -29.12 -5.58 2.56
N HIS A 249 -28.98 -4.83 3.65
CA HIS A 249 -30.11 -4.52 4.55
C HIS A 249 -31.19 -3.64 3.90
N SER A 250 -30.84 -2.89 2.86
CA SER A 250 -31.77 -2.01 2.14
C SER A 250 -32.45 -2.70 0.95
N CYS A 251 -31.69 -3.26 0.00
CA CYS A 251 -32.26 -3.86 -1.21
C CYS A 251 -32.41 -5.39 -1.18
N ASN A 252 -31.97 -6.04 -0.10
CA ASN A 252 -32.01 -7.50 0.11
C ASN A 252 -31.29 -8.34 -0.98
N LYS A 253 -30.50 -7.72 -1.86
CA LYS A 253 -29.68 -8.46 -2.83
C LYS A 253 -28.47 -9.06 -2.14
N LYS A 254 -28.16 -10.31 -2.53
CA LYS A 254 -27.03 -11.08 -2.03
C LYS A 254 -25.75 -10.70 -2.80
N HIS A 255 -24.69 -10.39 -2.07
CA HIS A 255 -23.37 -10.09 -2.63
C HIS A 255 -22.27 -10.74 -1.80
N ASN A 256 -21.13 -11.02 -2.44
CA ASN A 256 -19.93 -11.43 -1.72
C ASN A 256 -19.42 -10.27 -0.85
N VAL A 257 -18.97 -10.58 0.37
CA VAL A 257 -18.50 -9.59 1.34
C VAL A 257 -17.31 -8.80 0.78
N PHE A 258 -16.26 -9.49 0.31
CA PHE A 258 -15.08 -8.81 -0.21
C PHE A 258 -15.40 -7.93 -1.44
N THR A 259 -16.30 -8.38 -2.32
CA THR A 259 -16.76 -7.55 -3.45
C THR A 259 -17.41 -6.23 -3.00
N GLY A 260 -18.19 -6.22 -1.92
CA GLY A 260 -18.75 -4.97 -1.40
C GLY A 260 -17.73 -4.13 -0.64
N ILE A 261 -16.73 -4.74 0.02
CA ILE A 261 -15.58 -4.00 0.58
C ILE A 261 -14.82 -3.29 -0.54
N MET A 262 -14.55 -3.99 -1.65
CA MET A 262 -13.90 -3.41 -2.83
C MET A 262 -14.68 -2.26 -3.47
N ASN A 263 -15.98 -2.12 -3.16
CA ASN A 263 -16.83 -1.04 -3.66
C ASN A 263 -16.82 0.19 -2.73
N SER A 264 -16.08 0.15 -1.63
CA SER A 264 -15.90 1.31 -0.72
C SER A 264 -14.71 2.21 -1.10
N ILE A 265 -13.97 1.84 -2.15
CA ILE A 265 -12.79 2.56 -2.66
C ILE A 265 -12.94 2.91 -4.14
#